data_AF-A0A2G1VVD6-F1
#
_entry.id   AF-A0A2G1VVD6-F1
#
_cell.length_a   1.000
_cell.length_b   1.000
_cell.length_c   1.000
_cell.angle_alpha   90.00
_cell.angle_beta   90.00
_cell.angle_gamma   90.00
#
_symmetry.space_group_name_H-M   'P 1'
#
loop_
_entity.id
_entity.type
_entity.pdbx_description
1 polymer ?
#
loop_
_entity_poly.entity_id
_entity_poly.type
_entity_poly.pdbx_seq_one_letter_code
_entity_poly.pdbx_strand_id
1 'polypeptide(L)'
;MSHSRLICFAFEKARNQEEKRGYVKPSKSRLAARLSIEVENRTGFAFGEKSLLNYYNTALKQNQRELRIPQIEIIDALLAYCGFPSYSAFSAEEECLNQTEAILPRRRRLFFTLGRLKIESEWFFKFSI
;
A
#
# COMPACT_ATOMS: atom_id res chain seq x y z
N MET A 1 15.65 6.95 5.54
CA MET A 1 14.67 5.88 5.23
C MET A 1 13.79 6.36 4.09
N SER A 2 13.54 5.51 3.09
CA SER A 2 12.71 5.86 1.93
C SER A 2 11.31 5.30 2.09
N HIS A 3 10.29 6.15 1.94
CA HIS A 3 8.88 5.78 2.06
C HIS A 3 8.23 5.46 0.70
N SER A 4 9.03 5.31 -0.37
CA SER A 4 8.54 5.01 -1.73
C SER A 4 7.67 3.76 -1.75
N ARG A 5 8.14 2.69 -1.07
CA ARG A 5 7.45 1.40 -1.06
C ARG A 5 6.14 1.43 -0.29
N LEU A 6 6.10 2.12 0.86
CA LEU A 6 4.87 2.33 1.62
C LEU A 6 3.78 2.99 0.76
N ILE A 7 4.14 4.03 0.02
CA ILE A 7 3.22 4.72 -0.89
C ILE A 7 2.73 3.79 -2.01
N CYS A 8 3.63 3.04 -2.65
CA CYS A 8 3.24 2.09 -3.68
C CYS A 8 2.28 1.02 -3.14
N PHE A 9 2.58 0.48 -1.96
CA PHE A 9 1.76 -0.54 -1.30
C PHE A 9 0.38 0.00 -0.92
N ALA A 10 0.30 1.22 -0.40
CA ALA A 10 -0.98 1.87 -0.10
C ALA A 10 -1.85 2.07 -1.35
N PHE A 11 -1.24 2.52 -2.46
CA PHE A 11 -1.94 2.67 -3.74
C PHE A 11 -2.42 1.33 -4.31
N GLU A 12 -1.64 0.27 -4.15
CA GLU A 12 -2.03 -1.09 -4.55
C GLU A 12 -3.18 -1.62 -3.71
N LYS A 13 -3.14 -1.44 -2.37
CA LYS A 13 -4.25 -1.80 -1.49
C LYS A 13 -5.53 -1.05 -1.86
N ALA A 14 -5.44 0.26 -2.11
CA ALA A 14 -6.55 1.08 -2.56
C ALA A 14 -7.12 0.60 -3.90
N ARG A 15 -6.23 0.21 -4.84
CA ARG A 15 -6.63 -0.37 -6.11
C ARG A 15 -7.44 -1.65 -5.92
N ASN A 16 -6.95 -2.56 -5.10
CA ASN A 16 -7.65 -3.82 -4.82
C ASN A 16 -9.01 -3.59 -4.17
N GLN A 17 -9.14 -2.59 -3.30
CA GLN A 17 -10.42 -2.22 -2.70
C GLN A 17 -11.42 -1.65 -3.74
N GLU A 18 -10.95 -0.77 -4.63
CA GLU A 18 -11.80 -0.20 -5.68
C GLU A 18 -12.18 -1.26 -6.74
N GLU A 19 -11.27 -2.16 -7.10
CA GLU A 19 -11.57 -3.29 -7.99
C GLU A 19 -12.62 -4.24 -7.36
N LYS A 20 -12.54 -4.50 -6.05
CA LYS A 20 -13.58 -5.25 -5.30
C LYS A 20 -14.94 -4.56 -5.27
N ARG A 21 -14.97 -3.23 -5.39
CA ARG A 21 -16.22 -2.44 -5.49
C ARG A 21 -16.82 -2.46 -6.90
N GLY A 22 -16.19 -3.14 -7.85
CA GLY A 22 -16.66 -3.25 -9.24
C GLY A 22 -16.03 -2.23 -10.19
N TYR A 23 -15.07 -1.41 -9.74
CA TYR A 23 -14.37 -0.50 -10.64
C TYR A 23 -13.27 -1.24 -11.41
N VAL A 24 -13.47 -1.39 -12.72
CA VAL A 24 -12.45 -1.98 -13.59
C VAL A 24 -11.34 -0.94 -13.84
N LYS A 25 -10.12 -1.22 -13.36
CA LYS A 25 -8.92 -0.38 -13.53
C LYS A 25 -9.13 1.07 -13.02
N PRO A 26 -9.24 1.26 -11.69
CA PRO A 26 -9.39 2.60 -11.12
C PRO A 26 -8.22 3.52 -11.51
N SER A 27 -8.53 4.78 -11.81
CA SER A 27 -7.52 5.78 -12.17
C SER A 27 -6.63 6.15 -10.98
N LYS A 28 -5.39 6.57 -11.23
CA LYS A 28 -4.48 6.99 -10.14
C LYS A 28 -5.05 8.14 -9.30
N SER A 29 -5.77 9.06 -9.94
CA SER A 29 -6.45 10.17 -9.24
C SER A 29 -7.55 9.66 -8.31
N ARG A 30 -8.33 8.66 -8.75
CA ARG A 30 -9.34 8.03 -7.89
C ARG A 30 -8.73 7.31 -6.69
N LEU A 31 -7.63 6.61 -6.90
CA LEU A 31 -6.91 5.96 -5.80
C LEU A 31 -6.35 6.98 -4.79
N ALA A 32 -5.80 8.10 -5.29
CA ALA A 32 -5.34 9.20 -4.46
C ALA A 32 -6.49 9.84 -3.66
N ALA A 33 -7.65 10.05 -4.27
CA ALA A 33 -8.86 10.53 -3.60
C ALA A 33 -9.30 9.57 -2.49
N ARG A 34 -9.32 8.26 -2.78
CA ARG A 34 -9.66 7.26 -1.77
C ARG A 34 -8.69 7.29 -0.60
N LEU A 35 -7.39 7.33 -0.88
CA LEU A 35 -6.36 7.40 0.17
C LEU A 35 -6.43 8.70 0.96
N SER A 36 -6.73 9.84 0.32
CA SER A 36 -6.94 11.12 1.00
C SER A 36 -8.06 11.02 2.04
N ILE A 37 -9.21 10.45 1.66
CA ILE A 37 -10.34 10.23 2.57
C ILE A 37 -9.93 9.31 3.72
N GLU A 38 -9.19 8.23 3.45
CA GLU A 38 -8.74 7.30 4.48
C GLU A 38 -7.73 7.91 5.45
N VAL A 39 -6.83 8.77 4.96
CA VAL A 39 -5.91 9.53 5.80
C VAL A 39 -6.70 10.50 6.67
N GLU A 40 -7.60 11.28 6.08
CA GLU A 40 -8.45 12.24 6.80
C GLU A 40 -9.30 11.58 7.88
N ASN A 41 -9.92 10.43 7.58
CA ASN A 41 -10.70 9.66 8.56
C ASN A 41 -9.86 9.20 9.77
N ARG A 42 -8.54 9.02 9.59
CA ARG A 42 -7.64 8.52 10.64
C ARG A 42 -6.97 9.64 11.42
N THR A 43 -6.58 10.70 10.74
CA THR A 43 -5.83 11.80 11.33
C THR A 43 -6.69 12.99 11.74
N GLY A 44 -7.92 13.06 11.23
CA GLY A 44 -8.83 14.19 11.42
C GLY A 44 -8.49 15.42 10.58
N PHE A 45 -7.53 15.33 9.64
CA PHE A 45 -7.19 16.43 8.74
C PHE A 45 -7.14 16.01 7.28
N ALA A 46 -7.65 16.87 6.40
CA ALA A 46 -7.60 16.63 4.96
C ALA A 46 -6.16 16.71 4.43
N PHE A 47 -5.69 15.64 3.78
CA PHE A 47 -4.41 15.64 3.09
C PHE A 47 -4.59 15.66 1.59
N GLY A 48 -3.97 16.63 0.90
CA GLY A 48 -4.24 16.85 -0.53
C GLY A 48 -3.98 15.63 -1.42
N GLU A 49 -5.00 15.22 -2.17
CA GLU A 49 -4.94 14.12 -3.16
C GLU A 49 -3.78 14.31 -4.16
N LYS A 50 -3.56 15.55 -4.59
CA LYS A 50 -2.47 15.92 -5.51
C LYS A 50 -1.10 15.59 -4.93
N SER A 51 -0.91 15.76 -3.62
CA SER A 51 0.34 15.43 -2.94
C SER A 51 0.57 13.93 -2.90
N LEU A 52 -0.45 13.13 -2.55
CA LEU A 52 -0.38 11.67 -2.61
C LEU A 52 -0.06 11.16 -4.01
N LEU A 53 -0.71 11.72 -5.02
CA LEU A 53 -0.46 11.37 -6.42
C LEU A 53 0.98 11.71 -6.84
N ASN A 54 1.48 12.87 -6.44
CA ASN A 54 2.85 13.29 -6.70
C ASN A 54 3.86 12.36 -6.03
N TYR A 55 3.60 11.96 -4.78
CA TYR A 55 4.43 10.99 -4.09
C TYR A 55 4.44 9.64 -4.80
N TYR A 56 3.27 9.14 -5.19
CA TYR A 56 3.17 7.89 -5.93
C TYR A 56 3.92 7.94 -7.28
N ASN A 57 3.73 9.00 -8.06
CA ASN A 57 4.44 9.16 -9.32
C ASN A 57 5.95 9.31 -9.11
N THR A 58 6.39 9.92 -8.01
CA THR A 58 7.81 10.00 -7.66
C THR A 58 8.36 8.64 -7.26
N ALA A 59 7.61 7.85 -6.48
CA ALA A 59 7.98 6.49 -6.07
C ALA A 59 8.13 5.53 -7.26
N LEU A 60 7.35 5.72 -8.33
CA LEU A 60 7.43 4.92 -9.55
C LEU A 60 8.63 5.24 -10.46
N LYS A 61 9.25 6.42 -10.33
CA LYS A 61 10.37 6.81 -11.19
C LYS A 61 11.62 6.02 -10.78
N GLN A 62 12.19 5.27 -11.73
CA GLN A 62 13.34 4.37 -11.52
C GLN A 62 14.64 5.07 -11.06
N ASN A 63 14.73 6.40 -11.15
CA ASN A 63 15.90 7.18 -10.75
C ASN A 63 15.81 7.69 -9.29
N GLN A 64 15.58 6.74 -8.37
CA GLN A 64 16.00 6.72 -6.95
C GLN A 64 16.26 8.07 -6.26
N ARG A 65 15.31 9.01 -6.29
CA ARG A 65 15.26 9.97 -5.19
C ARG A 65 14.57 9.24 -4.05
N GLU A 66 15.28 9.06 -2.93
CA GLU A 66 14.67 8.60 -1.68
C GLU A 66 13.44 9.47 -1.41
N LEU A 67 12.24 8.92 -1.66
CA LEU A 67 11.03 9.65 -1.34
C LEU A 67 10.92 9.74 0.17
N ARG A 68 10.88 10.97 0.67
CA ARG A 68 10.64 11.27 2.09
C ARG A 68 9.34 12.05 2.22
N ILE A 69 8.43 11.51 3.03
CA ILE A 69 7.20 12.19 3.43
C ILE A 69 7.57 12.92 4.72
N PRO A 70 7.41 14.25 4.79
CA PRO A 70 7.86 15.01 5.95
C PRO A 70 6.92 14.87 7.16
N GLN A 71 5.65 14.57 6.92
CA GLN A 71 4.59 14.54 7.93
C GLN A 71 4.44 13.11 8.47
N ILE A 72 4.76 12.92 9.76
CA ILE A 72 4.78 11.61 10.43
C ILE A 72 3.34 11.06 10.55
N GLU A 73 2.38 11.94 10.80
CA GLU A 73 0.96 11.61 10.93
C GLU A 73 0.42 10.93 9.67
N ILE A 74 0.94 11.32 8.50
CA ILE A 74 0.58 10.71 7.22
C ILE A 74 1.22 9.33 7.08
N ILE A 75 2.46 9.19 7.51
CA ILE A 75 3.17 7.90 7.49
C ILE A 75 2.39 6.91 8.37
N ASP A 76 2.02 7.32 9.58
CA ASP A 76 1.27 6.50 10.53
C ASP A 76 -0.13 6.16 9.99
N ALA A 77 -0.82 7.13 9.40
CA ALA A 77 -2.11 6.90 8.76
C ALA A 77 -2.02 5.90 7.60
N LEU A 78 -0.98 6.00 6.76
CA LEU A 78 -0.75 5.07 5.66
C LEU A 78 -0.37 3.68 6.17
N LEU A 79 0.47 3.57 7.19
CA LEU A 79 0.81 2.29 7.82
C LEU A 79 -0.43 1.62 8.41
N ALA A 80 -1.23 2.36 9.17
CA ALA A 80 -2.46 1.87 9.75
C ALA A 80 -3.50 1.50 8.68
N TYR A 81 -3.57 2.26 7.57
CA TYR A 81 -4.37 1.89 6.42
C TYR A 81 -3.89 0.59 5.79
N CYS A 82 -2.58 0.38 5.70
CA CYS A 82 -1.98 -0.84 5.19
C CYS A 82 -2.16 -2.04 6.14
N GLY A 83 -2.36 -1.79 7.43
CA GLY A 83 -2.58 -2.80 8.47
C GLY A 83 -1.33 -3.05 9.33
N PHE A 84 -0.34 -2.17 9.27
CA PHE A 84 0.89 -2.28 10.04
C PHE A 84 0.87 -1.33 11.24
N PRO A 85 1.32 -1.78 12.43
CA PRO A 85 1.34 -0.94 13.64
C PRO A 85 2.49 0.07 13.63
N SER A 86 3.55 -0.19 12.87
CA SER A 86 4.75 0.64 12.83
C SER A 86 5.50 0.46 11.51
N TYR A 87 6.39 1.40 11.22
CA TYR A 87 7.25 1.32 10.04
C TYR A 87 8.22 0.13 10.12
N SER A 88 8.70 -0.22 11.32
CA SER A 88 9.57 -1.39 11.52
C SER A 88 8.84 -2.70 11.19
N ALA A 89 7.57 -2.83 11.59
CA ALA A 89 6.76 -3.98 11.22
C ALA A 89 6.55 -4.06 9.70
N PHE A 90 6.32 -2.92 9.04
CA PHE A 90 6.22 -2.86 7.59
C PHE A 90 7.52 -3.28 6.90
N SER A 91 8.68 -2.75 7.34
CA SER A 91 9.98 -3.09 6.75
C SER A 91 10.36 -4.57 6.96
N ALA A 92 10.06 -5.14 8.13
CA ALA A 92 10.34 -6.55 8.41
C ALA A 92 9.55 -7.49 7.48
N GLU A 93 8.26 -7.20 7.26
CA GLU A 93 7.42 -7.94 6.32
C GLU A 93 7.98 -7.85 4.89
N GLU A 94 8.42 -6.65 4.52
CA GLU A 94 8.98 -6.38 3.20
C GLU A 94 10.29 -7.11 2.95
N GLU A 95 11.17 -7.17 3.95
CA GLU A 95 12.40 -7.96 3.91
C GLU A 95 12.11 -9.46 3.78
N CYS A 96 11.09 -9.97 4.47
CA CYS A 96 10.66 -11.36 4.37
C CYS A 96 10.19 -11.72 2.94
N LEU A 97 9.41 -10.84 2.31
CA LEU A 97 8.95 -11.02 0.93
C LEU A 97 10.12 -11.05 -0.06
N ASN A 98 11.10 -10.15 0.11
CA ASN A 98 12.27 -10.07 -0.77
C ASN A 98 13.18 -11.33 -0.67
N GLN A 99 13.28 -11.96 0.50
CA GLN A 99 14.06 -13.20 0.69
C GLN A 99 13.42 -14.40 -0.02
N THR A 100 12.08 -14.43 -0.10
CA THR A 100 11.33 -15.53 -0.72
C THR A 100 11.48 -15.51 -2.25
N GLU A 101 11.62 -14.32 -2.87
CA GLU A 101 11.87 -14.17 -4.31
C GLU A 101 13.29 -14.60 -4.73
N ALA A 102 14.25 -14.68 -3.80
CA ALA A 102 15.62 -15.10 -4.12
C ALA A 102 15.75 -16.61 -4.38
N ILE A 103 14.76 -17.42 -3.97
CA ILE A 103 14.79 -18.89 -4.10
C ILE A 103 14.10 -19.36 -5.39
N LEU A 104 13.25 -18.54 -6.02
CA LEU A 104 12.57 -18.88 -7.26
C LEU A 104 13.22 -18.17 -8.47
N PRO A 105 13.57 -18.89 -9.56
CA PRO A 105 14.23 -18.28 -10.70
C PRO A 105 13.32 -17.27 -11.38
N ARG A 106 13.84 -16.05 -11.51
CA ARG A 106 13.22 -14.87 -12.15
C ARG A 106 12.55 -15.22 -13.49
N ARG A 107 11.23 -15.35 -13.49
CA ARG A 107 10.43 -15.06 -14.68
C ARG A 107 9.79 -13.68 -14.49
N ARG A 108 10.34 -12.70 -15.23
CA ARG A 108 9.73 -11.39 -15.44
C ARG A 108 8.25 -11.54 -15.74
N ARG A 109 7.40 -11.21 -14.77
CA ARG A 109 5.99 -10.80 -14.88
C ARG A 109 5.54 -10.47 -13.45
N LEU A 110 5.43 -9.19 -13.11
CA LEU A 110 4.61 -8.76 -11.96
C LEU A 110 3.15 -9.03 -12.33
N PHE A 111 2.75 -10.29 -12.21
CA PHE A 111 1.39 -10.78 -12.30
C PHE A 111 1.03 -11.29 -10.91
N PHE A 112 0.41 -10.45 -10.08
CA PHE A 112 -0.45 -10.97 -9.03
C PHE A 112 -1.80 -11.33 -9.66
N THR A 113 -1.81 -12.36 -10.52
CA THR A 113 -3.06 -13.08 -10.79
C THR A 113 -3.28 -14.06 -9.66
N LEU A 114 -4.00 -13.65 -8.63
CA LEU A 114 -4.83 -14.59 -7.88
C LEU A 114 -6.14 -14.74 -8.65
N GLY A 115 -6.02 -15.41 -9.80
CA GLY A 115 -7.15 -16.00 -10.47
C GLY A 115 -7.49 -17.32 -9.78
N ARG A 116 -8.75 -17.44 -9.35
CA ARG A 116 -9.44 -18.67 -8.92
C ARG A 116 -8.90 -19.36 -7.66
N LEU A 117 -9.28 -18.85 -6.49
CA LEU A 117 -9.66 -19.73 -5.38
C LEU A 117 -10.92 -19.16 -4.72
N LYS A 118 -12.01 -19.91 -4.91
CA LYS A 118 -13.26 -19.81 -4.19
C LYS A 118 -13.11 -20.74 -2.98
N ILE A 119 -12.80 -20.18 -1.81
CA ILE A 119 -13.02 -20.73 -0.45
C ILE A 119 -13.02 -19.46 0.43
N GLU A 120 -14.20 -18.91 0.70
CA GLU A 120 -14.99 -19.07 1.93
C GLU A 120 -14.29 -18.51 3.19
N SER A 121 -14.94 -17.46 3.71
CA SER A 121 -14.91 -16.92 5.07
C SER A 121 -14.08 -17.68 6.11
N GLU A 122 -13.15 -16.96 6.75
CA GLU A 122 -13.19 -16.66 8.19
C GLU A 122 -11.94 -15.88 8.61
N TRP A 123 -12.07 -14.56 8.74
CA TRP A 123 -11.12 -13.77 9.52
C TRP A 123 -11.47 -13.95 11.00
N PHE A 124 -11.00 -15.03 11.62
CA PHE A 124 -11.04 -15.16 13.07
C PHE A 124 -9.83 -14.46 13.68
N PHE A 125 -10.03 -13.21 14.11
CA PHE A 125 -9.27 -12.65 15.22
C PHE A 125 -9.61 -13.47 16.47
N LYS A 126 -8.67 -14.26 16.97
CA LYS A 126 -8.65 -14.71 18.36
C LYS A 126 -7.29 -14.38 18.96
N PHE A 127 -7.23 -13.21 19.58
CA PHE A 127 -6.30 -13.00 20.69
C PHE A 127 -6.88 -13.70 21.92
N SER A 128 -6.18 -14.70 22.42
CA SER A 128 -6.36 -15.21 23.79
C SER A 128 -5.03 -15.80 24.24
N ILE A 129 -4.35 -15.06 25.12
CA ILE A 129 -3.55 -15.60 26.22
C ILE A 129 -3.99 -14.83 27.45
#